data_AF-A0A946TM21-F1
#
_entry.id   AF-A0A946TM21-F1
#
_cell.length_a   1.000
_cell.length_b   1.000
_cell.length_c   1.000
_cell.angle_alpha   90.00
_cell.angle_beta   90.00
_cell.angle_gamma   90.00
#
_symmetry.space_group_name_H-M   'P 1'
#
loop_
_entity.id
_entity.type
_entity.pdbx_description
1 polymer ?
#
loop_
_entity_poly.entity_id
_entity_poly.type
_entity_poly.pdbx_seq_one_letter_code
_entity_poly.pdbx_strand_id
1 'polypeptide(L)'
;MALAGVIRGVIFGLTVLLSTLAVPTVHAADPFEKVKLTPAAKTYLVIKDINVRQKPLTKSKRVGRFKQKSIVQAVGKAKGTEWIAVKKDGKNFGFVYGTALVPMIDGKLTQPINGNLSAKTIGKMKLPPCHYKIHFEGRVKVEGDLQITSDYQLPVQCDFKKKTLKFTATMFMTELPYLDNRKPIYQINVDVHDIPMEDEDVFSSTILYHILKKEITFDGVNKEDMRSDGKITKMKAASVIEALKGAVAMAHQSWGPKIWAALAKTENR
;
A
#
# COMPACT_ATOMS: atom_id res chain seq x y z
N MET A 1 35.18 91.81 40.84
CA MET A 1 34.64 91.94 39.48
C MET A 1 35.06 90.69 38.71
N ALA A 2 34.24 89.86 38.06
CA ALA A 2 32.79 89.76 37.91
C ALA A 2 32.44 88.31 37.52
N LEU A 3 31.30 87.85 38.04
CA LEU A 3 30.35 86.80 37.63
C LEU A 3 30.75 85.66 36.67
N ALA A 4 30.53 84.44 37.18
CA ALA A 4 30.28 83.21 36.44
C ALA A 4 28.95 83.29 35.65
N GLY A 5 28.99 82.87 34.38
CA GLY A 5 27.83 82.76 33.49
C GLY A 5 27.62 81.31 33.05
N VAL A 6 26.47 80.75 33.41
CA VAL A 6 25.98 79.41 33.07
C VAL A 6 25.43 79.44 31.64
N ILE A 7 25.87 78.53 30.76
CA ILE A 7 25.19 78.25 29.48
C ILE A 7 24.56 76.87 29.56
N ARG A 8 23.22 76.86 29.65
CA ARG A 8 22.36 75.70 29.40
C ARG A 8 22.10 75.62 27.89
N GLY A 9 22.35 74.45 27.27
CA GLY A 9 22.12 74.22 25.85
C GLY A 9 21.63 72.79 25.55
N VAL A 10 20.32 72.60 25.75
CA VAL A 10 19.36 71.65 25.15
C VAL A 10 19.93 70.50 24.29
N ILE A 11 19.80 69.27 24.79
CA ILE A 11 19.92 68.04 23.99
C ILE A 11 18.59 67.79 23.28
N PHE A 12 18.58 67.86 21.95
CA PHE A 12 17.46 67.38 21.12
C PHE A 12 17.50 65.84 21.11
N GLY A 13 16.61 65.21 21.89
CA GLY A 13 16.36 63.78 21.82
C GLY A 13 15.58 63.44 20.55
N LEU A 14 16.25 62.84 19.57
CA LEU A 14 15.59 62.26 18.40
C LEU A 14 15.05 60.87 18.77
N THR A 15 13.80 60.81 19.23
CA THR A 15 13.12 59.54 19.52
C THR A 15 12.66 58.91 18.21
N VAL A 16 13.43 57.96 17.67
CA VAL A 16 12.98 57.12 16.55
C VAL A 16 11.97 56.12 17.11
N LEU A 17 10.68 56.36 16.88
CA LEU A 17 9.63 55.35 17.09
C LEU A 17 9.83 54.24 16.05
N LEU A 18 10.41 53.13 16.49
CA LEU A 18 10.42 51.88 15.73
C LEU A 18 9.02 51.26 15.81
N SER A 19 8.16 51.60 14.85
CA SER A 19 6.86 50.94 14.69
C SER A 19 7.08 49.52 14.18
N THR A 20 7.04 48.55 15.09
CA THR A 20 7.01 47.12 14.76
C THR A 20 5.66 46.81 14.12
N LEU A 21 5.58 46.91 12.79
CA LEU A 21 4.48 46.34 12.02
C LEU A 21 4.54 44.82 12.17
N ALA A 22 3.77 44.29 13.13
CA ALA A 22 3.48 42.87 13.20
C ALA A 22 2.74 42.47 11.92
N VAL A 23 3.44 41.85 10.98
CA VAL A 23 2.81 41.25 9.80
C VAL A 23 1.95 40.10 10.32
N PRO A 24 0.61 40.15 10.19
CA PRO A 24 -0.21 39.04 10.60
C PRO A 24 0.16 37.86 9.70
N THR A 25 0.69 36.79 10.28
CA THR A 25 0.85 35.52 9.60
C THR A 25 -0.55 34.98 9.29
N VAL A 26 -1.10 35.34 8.13
CA VAL A 26 -2.34 34.76 7.61
C VAL A 26 -2.05 33.28 7.36
N HIS A 27 -2.35 32.44 8.33
CA HIS A 27 -2.39 31.00 8.10
C HIS A 27 -3.46 30.75 7.05
N ALA A 28 -3.06 30.21 5.90
CA ALA A 28 -4.00 29.80 4.87
C ALA A 28 -5.02 28.86 5.51
N ALA A 29 -6.30 29.20 5.43
CA ALA A 29 -7.38 28.40 5.99
C ALA A 29 -7.29 26.96 5.48
N ASP A 30 -7.38 25.98 6.39
CA ASP A 30 -7.29 24.57 6.03
C ASP A 30 -8.42 24.22 5.04
N PRO A 31 -8.11 23.75 3.81
CA PRO A 31 -9.13 23.43 2.83
C PRO A 31 -10.11 22.34 3.29
N PHE A 32 -9.78 21.57 4.34
CA PHE A 32 -10.57 20.41 4.78
C PHE A 32 -11.48 20.70 5.97
N GLU A 33 -11.31 21.84 6.66
CA GLU A 33 -11.98 22.14 7.93
C GLU A 33 -13.51 22.00 7.86
N LYS A 34 -14.12 22.41 6.75
CA LYS A 34 -15.58 22.42 6.56
C LYS A 34 -16.10 21.25 5.71
N VAL A 35 -15.28 20.25 5.45
CA VAL A 35 -15.63 19.11 4.58
C VAL A 35 -15.54 17.82 5.37
N LYS A 36 -16.66 17.09 5.47
CA LYS A 36 -16.66 15.76 6.07
C LYS A 36 -15.93 14.77 5.16
N LEU A 37 -14.83 14.21 5.65
CA LEU A 37 -14.06 13.19 4.94
C LEU A 37 -14.46 11.77 5.39
N THR A 38 -14.46 10.84 4.44
CA THR A 38 -14.58 9.39 4.67
C THR A 38 -13.26 8.69 4.36
N PRO A 39 -13.02 7.48 4.88
CA PRO A 39 -11.84 6.69 4.55
C PRO A 39 -11.65 6.52 3.04
N ALA A 40 -10.39 6.56 2.61
CA ALA A 40 -9.95 6.36 1.24
C ALA A 40 -8.56 5.70 1.23
N ALA A 41 -8.06 5.29 0.06
CA ALA A 41 -6.66 4.88 -0.05
C ALA A 41 -5.74 6.02 0.39
N LYS A 42 -4.57 5.69 0.96
CA LYS A 42 -3.61 6.70 1.44
C LYS A 42 -2.79 7.33 0.32
N THR A 43 -2.60 6.59 -0.77
CA THR A 43 -1.76 6.96 -1.90
C THR A 43 -2.52 6.73 -3.19
N TYR A 44 -2.32 7.62 -4.16
CA TYR A 44 -2.88 7.51 -5.50
C TYR A 44 -1.83 7.82 -6.56
N LEU A 45 -1.90 7.09 -7.68
CA LEU A 45 -1.24 7.44 -8.93
C LEU A 45 -2.14 8.38 -9.74
N VAL A 46 -1.56 9.48 -10.23
CA VAL A 46 -2.26 10.40 -11.13
C VAL A 46 -2.17 9.88 -12.56
N ILE A 47 -3.30 9.48 -13.16
CA ILE A 47 -3.33 8.87 -14.50
C ILE A 47 -3.54 9.88 -15.64
N LYS A 48 -3.85 11.14 -15.32
CA LYS A 48 -3.88 12.27 -16.24
C LYS A 48 -3.63 13.58 -15.50
N ASP A 49 -3.08 14.59 -16.17
CA ASP A 49 -2.91 15.93 -15.61
C ASP A 49 -4.23 16.46 -15.02
N ILE A 50 -4.19 16.96 -13.78
CA ILE A 50 -5.42 17.33 -13.07
C ILE A 50 -5.24 18.56 -12.17
N ASN A 51 -6.25 19.43 -12.15
CA ASN A 51 -6.29 20.60 -11.29
C ASN A 51 -6.62 20.21 -9.84
N VAL A 52 -5.96 20.88 -8.90
CA VAL A 52 -6.30 20.85 -7.48
C VAL A 52 -7.20 22.03 -7.17
N ARG A 53 -8.32 21.75 -6.50
CA ARG A 53 -9.42 22.68 -6.24
C ARG A 53 -9.53 22.95 -4.74
N GLN A 54 -9.91 24.17 -4.36
CA GLN A 54 -10.05 24.55 -2.95
C GLN A 54 -11.22 23.82 -2.26
N LYS A 55 -12.28 23.51 -3.01
CA LYS A 55 -13.46 22.76 -2.54
C LYS A 55 -13.69 21.54 -3.45
N PRO A 56 -14.43 20.51 -3.01
CA PRO A 56 -14.78 19.34 -3.83
C PRO A 56 -15.85 19.68 -4.89
N LEU A 57 -15.54 20.67 -5.75
CA LEU A 57 -16.42 21.21 -6.77
C LEU A 57 -15.59 21.72 -7.95
N THR A 58 -16.00 21.37 -9.17
CA THR A 58 -15.30 21.72 -10.42
C THR A 58 -15.17 23.22 -10.63
N LYS A 59 -16.18 24.00 -10.23
CA LYS A 59 -16.21 25.48 -10.34
C LYS A 59 -15.45 26.21 -9.24
N SER A 60 -14.93 25.51 -8.22
CA SER A 60 -14.20 26.18 -7.14
C SER A 60 -12.82 26.68 -7.59
N LYS A 61 -12.25 27.62 -6.83
CA LYS A 61 -10.93 28.20 -7.11
C LYS A 61 -9.88 27.10 -7.28
N ARG A 62 -9.09 27.19 -8.34
CA ARG A 62 -7.92 26.34 -8.56
C ARG A 62 -6.81 26.80 -7.62
N VAL A 63 -6.25 25.87 -6.86
CA VAL A 63 -5.14 26.11 -5.93
C VAL A 63 -3.84 25.43 -6.38
N GLY A 64 -3.91 24.58 -7.41
CA GLY A 64 -2.73 23.95 -7.99
C GLY A 64 -3.04 22.96 -9.10
N ARG A 65 -2.07 22.11 -9.43
CA ARG A 65 -2.15 21.04 -10.43
C ARG A 65 -1.22 19.90 -10.04
N PHE A 66 -1.63 18.67 -10.34
CA PHE A 66 -0.75 17.50 -10.39
C PHE A 66 -0.55 17.04 -11.83
N LYS A 67 0.63 16.49 -12.09
CA LYS A 67 1.01 15.95 -13.39
C LYS A 67 0.72 14.46 -13.46
N GLN A 68 0.41 13.96 -14.65
CA GLN A 68 0.33 12.54 -14.91
C GLN A 68 1.61 11.82 -14.42
N LYS A 69 1.45 10.60 -13.92
CA LYS A 69 2.47 9.74 -13.31
C LYS A 69 2.99 10.22 -11.96
N SER A 70 2.54 11.37 -11.44
CA SER A 70 2.86 11.77 -10.07
C SER A 70 2.12 10.92 -9.04
N ILE A 71 2.75 10.68 -7.90
CA ILE A 71 2.15 10.01 -6.75
C ILE A 71 1.70 11.07 -5.76
N VAL A 72 0.46 10.96 -5.28
CA VAL A 72 -0.13 11.90 -4.33
C VAL A 72 -0.61 11.20 -3.06
N GLN A 73 -0.41 11.86 -1.93
CA GLN A 73 -0.94 11.41 -0.65
C GLN A 73 -2.36 11.93 -0.45
N ALA A 74 -3.23 11.09 0.07
CA ALA A 74 -4.61 11.42 0.36
C ALA A 74 -4.91 11.34 1.86
N VAL A 75 -5.81 12.21 2.30
CA VAL A 75 -6.32 12.26 3.68
C VAL A 75 -7.67 11.56 3.78
N GLY A 76 -8.44 11.54 2.69
CA GLY A 76 -9.75 10.90 2.63
C GLY A 76 -10.51 11.28 1.37
N LYS A 77 -11.76 10.82 1.28
CA LYS A 77 -12.71 11.20 0.23
C LYS A 77 -13.76 12.15 0.81
N ALA A 78 -14.09 13.22 0.11
CA ALA A 78 -15.18 14.11 0.52
C ALA A 78 -16.51 13.33 0.46
N LYS A 79 -17.20 13.24 1.61
CA LYS A 79 -18.39 12.40 1.79
C LYS A 79 -19.45 12.70 0.73
N GLY A 80 -19.99 11.66 0.10
CA GLY A 80 -21.04 11.79 -0.92
C GLY A 80 -20.54 12.25 -2.29
N THR A 81 -19.23 12.32 -2.50
CA THR A 81 -18.63 12.76 -3.77
C THR A 81 -17.45 11.87 -4.17
N GLU A 82 -16.95 12.06 -5.39
CA GLU A 82 -15.73 11.42 -5.90
C GLU A 82 -14.48 12.29 -5.76
N TRP A 83 -14.51 13.33 -4.92
CA TRP A 83 -13.35 14.19 -4.69
C TRP A 83 -12.45 13.65 -3.58
N ILE A 84 -11.17 13.50 -3.89
CA ILE A 84 -10.15 13.06 -2.95
C ILE A 84 -9.45 14.28 -2.36
N ALA A 85 -9.41 14.35 -1.03
CA ALA A 85 -8.65 15.34 -0.28
C ALA A 85 -7.18 14.93 -0.25
N VAL A 86 -6.29 15.78 -0.77
CA VAL A 86 -4.88 15.43 -1.04
C VAL A 86 -3.92 16.39 -0.36
N LYS A 87 -2.75 15.85 0.00
CA LYS A 87 -1.63 16.61 0.55
C LYS A 87 -0.61 16.96 -0.52
N LYS A 88 0.14 18.02 -0.27
CA LYS A 88 1.36 18.37 -0.97
C LYS A 88 2.38 18.84 0.07
N ASP A 89 3.60 18.29 0.01
CA ASP A 89 4.69 18.63 0.92
C ASP A 89 4.28 18.51 2.41
N GLY A 90 3.54 17.44 2.72
CA GLY A 90 3.02 17.16 4.07
C GLY A 90 1.80 17.99 4.51
N LYS A 91 1.43 19.03 3.76
CA LYS A 91 0.35 19.97 4.10
C LYS A 91 -0.94 19.67 3.34
N ASN A 92 -2.09 19.95 3.96
CA ASN A 92 -3.39 19.88 3.31
C ASN A 92 -3.42 20.85 2.12
N PHE A 93 -3.66 20.33 0.92
CA PHE A 93 -3.48 21.12 -0.32
C PHE A 93 -4.80 21.46 -1.00
N GLY A 94 -5.69 20.48 -1.15
CA GLY A 94 -7.00 20.69 -1.75
C GLY A 94 -7.65 19.39 -2.20
N PHE A 95 -8.55 19.49 -3.16
CA PHE A 95 -9.35 18.38 -3.67
C PHE A 95 -9.06 18.10 -5.14
N VAL A 96 -8.98 16.82 -5.48
CA VAL A 96 -8.80 16.32 -6.85
C VAL A 96 -9.97 15.41 -7.20
N TYR A 97 -10.47 15.51 -8.42
CA TYR A 97 -11.56 14.65 -8.87
C TYR A 97 -11.04 13.23 -9.14
N GLY A 98 -11.66 12.22 -8.52
CA GLY A 98 -11.15 10.85 -8.43
C GLY A 98 -10.96 10.14 -9.77
N THR A 99 -11.65 10.57 -10.84
CA THR A 99 -11.48 9.98 -12.18
C THR A 99 -10.10 10.23 -12.82
N ALA A 100 -9.26 11.06 -12.20
CA ALA A 100 -7.86 11.25 -12.59
C ALA A 100 -6.88 10.49 -11.71
N LEU A 101 -7.37 9.69 -10.76
CA LEU A 101 -6.60 9.02 -9.73
C LEU A 101 -6.89 7.52 -9.74
N VAL A 102 -5.86 6.72 -9.52
CA VAL A 102 -5.96 5.29 -9.25
C VAL A 102 -5.34 5.03 -7.88
N PRO A 103 -6.05 4.38 -6.94
CA PRO A 103 -5.49 4.10 -5.62
C PRO A 103 -4.25 3.22 -5.78
N MET A 104 -3.25 3.42 -4.93
CA MET A 104 -1.98 2.72 -5.04
C MET A 104 -1.53 2.25 -3.65
N ILE A 105 -0.89 1.09 -3.60
CA ILE A 105 -0.14 0.62 -2.43
C ILE A 105 1.35 0.59 -2.73
N ASP A 106 2.15 0.66 -1.67
CA ASP A 106 3.57 0.39 -1.75
C ASP A 106 3.80 -1.05 -1.27
N GLY A 107 4.21 -1.92 -2.19
CA GLY A 107 4.54 -3.31 -1.88
C GLY A 107 5.96 -3.54 -1.38
N LYS A 108 6.81 -2.51 -1.41
CA LYS A 108 8.21 -2.64 -0.99
C LYS A 108 8.32 -3.02 0.47
N LEU A 109 9.20 -3.99 0.75
CA LEU A 109 9.62 -4.31 2.10
C LEU A 109 11.01 -3.74 2.35
N THR A 110 11.19 -3.03 3.47
CA THR A 110 12.51 -2.57 3.91
C THR A 110 13.29 -3.63 4.66
N GLN A 111 12.59 -4.65 5.17
CA GLN A 111 13.15 -5.79 5.88
C GLN A 111 12.38 -7.06 5.50
N PRO A 112 13.04 -8.22 5.43
CA PRO A 112 12.35 -9.48 5.19
C PRO A 112 11.33 -9.78 6.28
N ILE A 113 10.25 -10.45 5.90
CA ILE A 113 9.21 -10.89 6.84
C ILE A 113 9.45 -12.35 7.20
N ASN A 114 9.69 -12.66 8.46
CA ASN A 114 9.67 -14.04 8.96
C ASN A 114 8.26 -14.41 9.43
N GLY A 115 7.86 -15.65 9.21
CA GLY A 115 6.58 -16.16 9.68
C GLY A 115 6.57 -17.67 9.86
N ASN A 116 5.62 -18.13 10.67
CA ASN A 116 5.39 -19.53 10.95
C ASN A 116 3.93 -19.87 10.62
N LEU A 117 3.72 -21.06 10.07
CA LEU A 117 2.44 -21.69 9.85
C LEU A 117 2.35 -22.87 10.81
N SER A 118 1.32 -22.90 11.66
CA SER A 118 1.08 -24.04 12.55
C SER A 118 0.41 -25.18 11.80
N ALA A 119 0.60 -26.41 12.28
CA ALA A 119 -0.12 -27.57 11.77
C ALA A 119 -1.64 -27.32 11.88
N LYS A 120 -2.36 -27.53 10.78
CA LYS A 120 -3.80 -27.29 10.68
C LYS A 120 -4.43 -28.34 9.77
N THR A 121 -5.63 -28.79 10.11
CA THR A 121 -6.43 -29.64 9.23
C THR A 121 -7.29 -28.78 8.32
N ILE A 122 -7.19 -29.00 7.00
CA ILE A 122 -8.00 -28.37 5.96
C ILE A 122 -8.60 -29.47 5.10
N GLY A 123 -9.93 -29.53 5.05
CA GLY A 123 -10.64 -30.65 4.44
C GLY A 123 -10.20 -31.96 5.07
N LYS A 124 -9.71 -32.91 4.25
CA LYS A 124 -9.21 -34.21 4.72
C LYS A 124 -7.71 -34.23 5.03
N MET A 125 -6.99 -33.14 4.80
CA MET A 125 -5.55 -33.09 4.89
C MET A 125 -5.08 -32.39 6.17
N LYS A 126 -4.14 -33.02 6.89
CA LYS A 126 -3.35 -32.36 7.94
C LYS A 126 -2.14 -31.70 7.29
N LEU A 127 -2.15 -30.37 7.24
CA LEU A 127 -1.06 -29.59 6.70
C LEU A 127 0.13 -29.59 7.66
N PRO A 128 1.37 -29.68 7.15
CA PRO A 128 2.56 -29.60 7.97
C PRO A 128 2.71 -28.19 8.56
N PRO A 129 3.36 -28.04 9.73
CA PRO A 129 3.85 -26.74 10.15
C PRO A 129 5.00 -26.31 9.23
N CYS A 130 5.12 -25.01 8.97
CA CYS A 130 6.18 -24.45 8.14
C CYS A 130 6.74 -23.16 8.72
N HIS A 131 8.03 -22.92 8.51
CA HIS A 131 8.65 -21.61 8.61
C HIS A 131 8.80 -21.03 7.20
N TYR A 132 8.56 -19.73 7.03
CA TYR A 132 8.83 -19.04 5.78
C TYR A 132 9.49 -17.68 6.00
N LYS A 133 10.10 -17.17 4.93
CA LYS A 133 10.63 -15.82 4.87
C LYS A 133 10.24 -15.16 3.56
N ILE A 134 9.73 -13.93 3.61
CA ILE A 134 9.39 -13.15 2.42
C ILE A 134 10.50 -12.13 2.20
N HIS A 135 11.18 -12.23 1.07
CA HIS A 135 12.24 -11.32 0.63
C HIS A 135 11.73 -10.47 -0.53
N PHE A 136 11.84 -9.15 -0.42
CA PHE A 136 11.48 -8.27 -1.54
C PHE A 136 12.60 -8.23 -2.56
N GLU A 137 12.28 -8.59 -3.80
CA GLU A 137 13.23 -8.67 -4.91
C GLU A 137 13.26 -7.38 -5.72
N GLY A 138 12.11 -6.76 -5.93
CA GLY A 138 12.04 -5.54 -6.72
C GLY A 138 10.63 -5.19 -7.15
N ARG A 139 10.54 -4.11 -7.93
CA ARG A 139 9.31 -3.78 -8.65
C ARG A 139 9.49 -4.07 -10.13
N VAL A 140 8.48 -4.69 -10.73
CA VAL A 140 8.43 -4.94 -12.17
C VAL A 140 7.29 -4.13 -12.75
N LYS A 141 7.56 -3.43 -13.85
CA LYS A 141 6.53 -2.73 -14.62
C LYS A 141 5.97 -3.69 -15.66
N VAL A 142 4.65 -3.82 -15.73
CA VAL A 142 4.00 -4.63 -16.76
C VAL A 142 4.08 -3.89 -18.10
N GLU A 143 4.59 -4.55 -19.13
CA GLU A 143 4.72 -3.96 -20.45
C GLU A 143 3.35 -3.64 -21.05
N GLY A 144 3.22 -2.45 -21.66
CA GLY A 144 1.95 -1.99 -22.22
C GLY A 144 0.90 -1.53 -21.19
N ASP A 145 1.14 -1.73 -19.89
CA ASP A 145 0.21 -1.37 -18.80
C ASP A 145 0.82 -0.30 -17.86
N LEU A 146 -0.04 0.41 -17.11
CA LEU A 146 0.37 1.24 -15.98
C LEU A 146 0.67 0.42 -14.72
N GLN A 147 0.28 -0.84 -14.73
CA GLN A 147 0.46 -1.79 -13.63
C GLN A 147 1.93 -1.96 -13.27
N ILE A 148 2.15 -2.03 -11.96
CA ILE A 148 3.43 -2.37 -11.34
C ILE A 148 3.15 -3.54 -10.39
N THR A 149 4.07 -4.50 -10.33
CA THR A 149 4.09 -5.54 -9.30
C THR A 149 5.27 -5.29 -8.37
N SER A 150 5.08 -5.63 -7.09
CA SER A 150 6.16 -5.87 -6.15
C SER A 150 6.38 -7.36 -6.07
N ASP A 151 7.59 -7.81 -6.36
CA ASP A 151 7.95 -9.22 -6.46
C ASP A 151 8.76 -9.64 -5.24
N TYR A 152 8.57 -10.89 -4.83
CA TYR A 152 9.17 -11.45 -3.64
C TYR A 152 9.65 -12.88 -3.86
N GLN A 153 10.76 -13.22 -3.22
CA GLN A 153 11.19 -14.60 -3.03
C GLN A 153 10.65 -15.13 -1.70
N LEU A 154 10.18 -16.38 -1.70
CA LEU A 154 9.58 -17.05 -0.55
C LEU A 154 10.29 -18.39 -0.27
N PRO A 155 11.42 -18.40 0.46
CA PRO A 155 11.97 -19.62 1.01
C PRO A 155 11.03 -20.19 2.09
N VAL A 156 10.72 -21.49 1.98
CA VAL A 156 9.83 -22.22 2.90
C VAL A 156 10.52 -23.49 3.38
N GLN A 157 10.36 -23.77 4.66
CA GLN A 157 10.77 -25.01 5.30
C GLN A 157 9.58 -25.62 6.05
N CYS A 158 9.22 -26.87 5.76
CA CYS A 158 8.05 -27.55 6.35
C CYS A 158 8.41 -28.90 6.97
N ASP A 159 7.84 -29.21 8.13
CA ASP A 159 7.99 -30.52 8.76
C ASP A 159 6.93 -31.49 8.25
N PHE A 160 7.26 -32.25 7.20
CA PHE A 160 6.33 -33.12 6.49
C PHE A 160 6.76 -34.59 6.59
N LYS A 161 5.87 -35.45 7.11
CA LYS A 161 6.10 -36.90 7.24
C LYS A 161 7.46 -37.27 7.86
N LYS A 162 7.85 -36.59 8.95
CA LYS A 162 9.13 -36.77 9.68
C LYS A 162 10.39 -36.35 8.90
N LYS A 163 10.23 -35.63 7.78
CA LYS A 163 11.30 -34.99 7.02
C LYS A 163 11.11 -33.47 7.01
N THR A 164 12.17 -32.74 6.70
CA THR A 164 12.17 -31.27 6.64
C THR A 164 12.27 -30.82 5.20
N LEU A 165 11.12 -30.66 4.54
CA LEU A 165 11.07 -30.18 3.16
C LEU A 165 11.55 -28.74 3.09
N LYS A 166 12.43 -28.44 2.14
CA LYS A 166 12.88 -27.08 1.82
C LYS A 166 12.64 -26.81 0.35
N PHE A 167 12.02 -25.68 0.05
CA PHE A 167 11.80 -25.21 -1.31
C PHE A 167 11.69 -23.70 -1.34
N THR A 168 11.81 -23.13 -2.53
CA THR A 168 11.62 -21.69 -2.75
C THR A 168 10.45 -21.49 -3.70
N ALA A 169 9.47 -20.73 -3.25
CA ALA A 169 8.38 -20.23 -4.06
C ALA A 169 8.65 -18.76 -4.44
N THR A 170 7.91 -18.23 -5.41
CA THR A 170 7.85 -16.79 -5.65
C THR A 170 6.50 -16.23 -5.22
N MET A 171 6.46 -14.92 -5.00
CA MET A 171 5.22 -14.19 -4.82
C MET A 171 5.28 -12.89 -5.60
N PHE A 172 4.15 -12.38 -6.02
CA PHE A 172 4.05 -10.98 -6.45
C PHE A 172 2.77 -10.35 -5.90
N MET A 173 2.77 -9.03 -5.79
CA MET A 173 1.60 -8.23 -5.45
C MET A 173 1.46 -7.06 -6.42
N THR A 174 0.25 -6.87 -6.97
CA THR A 174 -0.07 -5.68 -7.78
C THR A 174 -0.08 -4.41 -6.92
N GLU A 175 0.59 -3.33 -7.34
CA GLU A 175 0.58 -2.04 -6.62
C GLU A 175 -0.57 -1.10 -7.03
N LEU A 176 -1.15 -1.32 -8.20
CA LEU A 176 -2.43 -0.74 -8.63
C LEU A 176 -3.54 -1.81 -8.56
N PRO A 177 -4.83 -1.41 -8.55
CA PRO A 177 -5.93 -2.34 -8.44
C PRO A 177 -5.99 -3.38 -9.54
N TYR A 178 -6.37 -4.58 -9.15
CA TYR A 178 -6.68 -5.67 -10.05
C TYR A 178 -8.13 -5.56 -10.54
N LEU A 179 -8.35 -5.84 -11.84
CA LEU A 179 -9.64 -5.85 -12.56
C LEU A 179 -10.38 -4.51 -12.72
N ASP A 180 -10.55 -3.73 -11.65
CA ASP A 180 -11.25 -2.44 -11.66
C ASP A 180 -10.45 -1.36 -10.93
N ASN A 181 -9.87 -0.43 -11.71
CA ASN A 181 -9.06 0.68 -11.22
C ASN A 181 -9.75 1.61 -10.20
N ARG A 182 -11.07 1.47 -9.97
CA ARG A 182 -11.80 2.23 -8.95
C ARG A 182 -11.96 1.48 -7.64
N LYS A 183 -11.86 0.15 -7.64
CA LYS A 183 -11.97 -0.67 -6.44
C LYS A 183 -10.57 -0.92 -5.90
N PRO A 184 -10.26 -0.59 -4.64
CA PRO A 184 -8.90 -0.72 -4.14
C PRO A 184 -8.65 -2.17 -3.67
N ILE A 185 -8.72 -3.09 -4.64
CA ILE A 185 -8.51 -4.53 -4.52
C ILE A 185 -7.23 -4.87 -5.27
N TYR A 186 -6.29 -5.53 -4.63
CA TYR A 186 -4.99 -5.87 -5.18
C TYR A 186 -4.83 -7.39 -5.21
N GLN A 187 -4.18 -7.92 -6.23
CA GLN A 187 -3.87 -9.33 -6.34
C GLN A 187 -2.53 -9.62 -5.65
N ILE A 188 -2.47 -10.74 -4.93
CA ILE A 188 -1.26 -11.34 -4.41
C ILE A 188 -1.23 -12.79 -4.89
N ASN A 189 -0.17 -13.19 -5.57
CA ASN A 189 0.06 -14.57 -5.96
C ASN A 189 1.15 -15.21 -5.11
N VAL A 190 1.00 -16.51 -4.89
CA VAL A 190 2.04 -17.38 -4.34
C VAL A 190 2.21 -18.54 -5.30
N ASP A 191 3.41 -18.65 -5.85
CA ASP A 191 3.73 -19.49 -6.99
C ASP A 191 4.75 -20.55 -6.55
N VAL A 192 4.35 -21.81 -6.59
CA VAL A 192 5.20 -22.96 -6.26
C VAL A 192 5.70 -23.56 -7.57
N HIS A 193 7.02 -23.55 -7.75
CA HIS A 193 7.67 -24.07 -8.97
C HIS A 193 7.90 -25.58 -8.90
N ASP A 194 8.33 -26.14 -10.05
CA ASP A 194 8.68 -27.55 -10.23
C ASP A 194 7.54 -28.50 -9.83
N ILE A 195 6.30 -28.04 -10.01
CA ILE A 195 5.11 -28.84 -9.81
C ILE A 195 4.74 -29.45 -11.16
N PRO A 196 4.84 -30.79 -11.33
CA PRO A 196 4.57 -31.40 -12.62
C PRO A 196 3.08 -31.30 -12.95
N MET A 197 2.74 -30.49 -13.95
CA MET A 197 1.42 -30.39 -14.56
C MET A 197 1.55 -30.49 -16.08
N GLU A 198 0.44 -30.78 -16.78
CA GLU A 198 0.47 -31.06 -18.23
C GLU A 198 0.94 -29.86 -19.08
N ASP A 199 0.60 -28.63 -18.65
CA ASP A 199 0.79 -27.41 -19.45
C ASP A 199 1.68 -26.36 -18.79
N GLU A 200 1.97 -26.49 -17.50
CA GLU A 200 2.68 -25.50 -16.68
C GLU A 200 3.48 -26.20 -15.57
N ASP A 201 4.63 -25.62 -15.17
CA ASP A 201 5.43 -26.15 -14.05
C ASP A 201 5.31 -25.28 -12.77
N VAL A 202 4.36 -24.33 -12.77
CA VAL A 202 4.17 -23.37 -11.67
C VAL A 202 2.73 -23.43 -11.18
N PHE A 203 2.54 -23.89 -9.94
CA PHE A 203 1.23 -23.86 -9.30
C PHE A 203 1.02 -22.52 -8.59
N SER A 204 0.01 -21.77 -9.02
CA SER A 204 -0.28 -20.42 -8.52
C SER A 204 -1.51 -20.43 -7.63
N SER A 205 -1.38 -19.87 -6.43
CA SER A 205 -2.48 -19.55 -5.52
C SER A 205 -2.77 -18.04 -5.59
N THR A 206 -4.00 -17.66 -5.92
CA THR A 206 -4.40 -16.25 -6.08
C THR A 206 -5.20 -15.76 -4.88
N ILE A 207 -4.79 -14.63 -4.32
CA ILE A 207 -5.40 -13.99 -3.15
C ILE A 207 -5.71 -12.53 -3.49
N LEU A 208 -6.89 -12.04 -3.09
CA LEU A 208 -7.28 -10.64 -3.27
C LEU A 208 -7.20 -9.90 -1.93
N TYR A 209 -6.56 -8.73 -1.94
CA TYR A 209 -6.41 -7.84 -0.80
C TYR A 209 -7.23 -6.57 -0.96
N HIS A 210 -8.19 -6.32 -0.06
CA HIS A 210 -9.00 -5.11 -0.05
C HIS A 210 -8.57 -4.15 1.07
N ILE A 211 -7.87 -3.07 0.73
CA ILE A 211 -7.25 -2.16 1.74
C ILE A 211 -8.26 -1.45 2.64
N LEU A 212 -9.42 -1.03 2.09
CA LEU A 212 -10.42 -0.29 2.87
C LEU A 212 -11.20 -1.20 3.82
N LYS A 213 -11.48 -2.44 3.39
CA LYS A 213 -12.12 -3.46 4.23
C LYS A 213 -11.12 -4.13 5.18
N LYS A 214 -9.82 -3.95 4.96
CA LYS A 214 -8.73 -4.54 5.74
C LYS A 214 -8.86 -6.06 5.81
N GLU A 215 -9.11 -6.68 4.66
CA GLU A 215 -9.30 -8.12 4.55
C GLU A 215 -8.63 -8.67 3.30
N ILE A 216 -8.23 -9.94 3.37
CA ILE A 216 -7.83 -10.75 2.22
C ILE A 216 -8.84 -11.89 2.02
N THR A 217 -9.03 -12.26 0.76
CA THR A 217 -9.90 -13.37 0.34
C THR A 217 -9.16 -14.26 -0.63
N PHE A 218 -9.29 -15.57 -0.45
CA PHE A 218 -8.78 -16.53 -1.41
C PHE A 218 -9.66 -16.53 -2.67
N ASP A 219 -9.03 -16.39 -3.83
CA ASP A 219 -9.73 -16.31 -5.13
C ASP A 219 -9.81 -17.69 -5.79
N GLY A 220 -8.65 -18.34 -5.96
CA GLY A 220 -8.57 -19.65 -6.63
C GLY A 220 -7.13 -20.08 -6.88
N VAL A 221 -7.00 -21.16 -7.66
CA VAL A 221 -5.70 -21.64 -8.16
C VAL A 221 -5.76 -21.81 -9.68
N ASN A 222 -4.60 -21.87 -10.35
CA ASN A 222 -4.56 -22.13 -11.80
C ASN A 222 -4.93 -23.56 -12.18
N LYS A 223 -4.77 -24.55 -11.27
CA LYS A 223 -5.06 -25.96 -11.51
C LYS A 223 -5.90 -26.58 -10.38
N GLU A 224 -7.23 -26.51 -10.51
CA GLU A 224 -8.18 -26.86 -9.43
C GLU A 224 -8.11 -28.33 -8.97
N ASP A 225 -7.73 -29.29 -9.82
CA ASP A 225 -7.60 -30.70 -9.42
C ASP A 225 -6.38 -30.98 -8.52
N MET A 226 -5.49 -29.99 -8.35
CA MET A 226 -4.38 -30.04 -7.40
C MET A 226 -4.67 -29.30 -6.09
N ARG A 227 -5.78 -28.57 -6.03
CA ARG A 227 -6.21 -27.81 -4.85
C ARG A 227 -6.66 -28.74 -3.71
N SER A 228 -6.49 -28.30 -2.48
CA SER A 228 -7.12 -28.94 -1.31
C SER A 228 -8.65 -28.86 -1.39
N ASP A 229 -9.34 -29.87 -0.85
CA ASP A 229 -10.82 -29.90 -0.77
C ASP A 229 -11.40 -29.04 0.36
N GLY A 230 -10.56 -28.42 1.20
CA GLY A 230 -11.01 -27.62 2.33
C GLY A 230 -11.38 -26.18 1.99
N LYS A 231 -12.33 -25.64 2.76
CA LYS A 231 -12.75 -24.23 2.65
C LYS A 231 -11.67 -23.31 3.21
N ILE A 232 -11.22 -22.36 2.39
CA ILE A 232 -10.30 -21.30 2.80
C ILE A 232 -11.13 -20.06 3.17
N THR A 233 -11.05 -19.66 4.43
CA THR A 233 -11.83 -18.54 4.97
C THR A 233 -11.07 -17.23 4.81
N LYS A 234 -11.80 -16.15 4.50
CA LYS A 234 -11.26 -14.79 4.52
C LYS A 234 -10.56 -14.43 5.83
N MET A 235 -9.56 -13.56 5.77
CA MET A 235 -8.76 -13.13 6.93
C MET A 235 -8.68 -11.61 7.02
N LYS A 236 -8.50 -11.07 8.23
CA LYS A 236 -8.20 -9.65 8.43
C LYS A 236 -6.75 -9.36 8.03
N ALA A 237 -6.53 -8.23 7.36
CA ALA A 237 -5.23 -7.71 6.99
C ALA A 237 -5.29 -6.17 6.92
N ALA A 238 -4.78 -5.48 7.92
CA ALA A 238 -4.80 -4.03 8.02
C ALA A 238 -3.66 -3.34 7.26
N SER A 239 -2.66 -4.11 6.81
CA SER A 239 -1.47 -3.60 6.13
C SER A 239 -1.00 -4.56 5.04
N VAL A 240 -0.11 -4.08 4.17
CA VAL A 240 0.59 -4.90 3.16
C VAL A 240 1.32 -6.07 3.80
N ILE A 241 2.04 -5.84 4.91
CA ILE A 241 2.76 -6.89 5.64
C ILE A 241 1.81 -7.99 6.12
N GLU A 242 0.67 -7.61 6.70
CA GLU A 242 -0.35 -8.58 7.14
C GLU A 242 -0.99 -9.30 5.95
N ALA A 243 -1.23 -8.62 4.84
CA ALA A 243 -1.78 -9.20 3.63
C ALA A 243 -0.83 -10.25 3.03
N LEU A 244 0.47 -9.97 2.93
CA LEU A 244 1.47 -10.91 2.43
C LEU A 244 1.58 -12.16 3.34
N LYS A 245 1.64 -11.97 4.67
CA LYS A 245 1.64 -13.10 5.62
C LYS A 245 0.39 -13.96 5.48
N GLY A 246 -0.78 -13.32 5.38
CA GLY A 246 -2.04 -14.00 5.21
C GLY A 246 -2.17 -14.72 3.86
N ALA A 247 -1.60 -14.14 2.79
CA ALA A 247 -1.55 -14.77 1.47
C ALA A 247 -0.72 -16.06 1.50
N VAL A 248 0.45 -16.07 2.14
CA VAL A 248 1.23 -17.31 2.36
C VAL A 248 0.42 -18.35 3.12
N ALA A 249 -0.29 -17.94 4.17
CA ALA A 249 -1.14 -18.85 4.94
C ALA A 249 -2.33 -19.40 4.13
N MET A 250 -2.94 -18.60 3.26
CA MET A 250 -4.03 -19.03 2.36
C MET A 250 -3.53 -19.96 1.26
N ALA A 251 -2.39 -19.63 0.63
CA ALA A 251 -1.75 -20.46 -0.38
C ALA A 251 -1.41 -21.84 0.19
N HIS A 252 -0.75 -21.89 1.36
CA HIS A 252 -0.46 -23.14 2.07
C HIS A 252 -1.72 -23.97 2.36
N GLN A 253 -2.84 -23.31 2.69
CA GLN A 253 -4.12 -23.99 2.89
C GLN A 253 -4.72 -24.54 1.60
N SER A 254 -4.34 -24.00 0.44
CA SER A 254 -4.84 -24.42 -0.87
C SER A 254 -4.06 -25.59 -1.49
N TRP A 255 -2.85 -25.87 -1.02
CA TRP A 255 -1.99 -26.93 -1.57
C TRP A 255 -2.54 -28.31 -1.23
N GLY A 256 -3.09 -29.00 -2.22
CA GLY A 256 -3.65 -30.34 -2.06
C GLY A 256 -2.59 -31.44 -2.02
N PRO A 257 -3.01 -32.71 -1.81
CA PRO A 257 -2.10 -33.84 -1.65
C PRO A 257 -1.11 -34.03 -2.80
N LYS A 258 -1.51 -33.72 -4.04
CA LYS A 258 -0.65 -33.82 -5.23
C LYS A 258 0.54 -32.84 -5.16
N ILE A 259 0.31 -31.61 -4.71
CA ILE A 259 1.36 -30.59 -4.52
C ILE A 259 2.38 -31.06 -3.47
N TRP A 260 1.90 -31.50 -2.31
CA TRP A 260 2.79 -31.99 -1.25
C TRP A 260 3.56 -33.25 -1.65
N ALA A 261 2.95 -34.13 -2.45
CA ALA A 261 3.64 -35.29 -3.00
C ALA A 261 4.74 -34.89 -4.00
N ALA A 262 4.53 -33.84 -4.81
CA ALA A 262 5.53 -33.31 -5.72
C ALA A 262 6.71 -32.67 -4.94
N LEU A 263 6.42 -31.79 -3.98
CA LEU A 263 7.42 -31.15 -3.12
C LEU A 263 8.29 -32.15 -2.34
N ALA A 264 7.71 -33.28 -1.94
CA ALA A 264 8.46 -34.33 -1.24
C ALA A 264 9.39 -35.14 -2.16
N LYS A 265 9.26 -35.03 -3.49
CA LYS A 265 10.14 -35.70 -4.46
C LYS A 265 11.32 -34.84 -4.87
N THR A 266 11.14 -33.52 -4.92
CA THR A 266 12.18 -32.56 -5.32
C THR A 266 13.31 -32.43 -4.29
N GLU A 267 13.11 -32.84 -3.03
CA GLU A 267 14.16 -32.89 -2.00
C GLU A 267 15.27 -33.93 -2.26
N ASN A 268 15.06 -34.86 -3.21
CA ASN A 268 16.03 -35.90 -3.58
C ASN A 268 16.81 -35.58 -4.88
N ARG A 269 16.77 -34.34 -5.37
CA ARG A 269 17.60 -33.85 -6.47
C ARG A 269 18.57 -32.79 -5.95
#